data_AF-A0A8T0S6B8-F1
#
_entry.id   AF-A0A8T0S6B8-F1
#
_cell.length_a   1.000
_cell.length_b   1.000
_cell.length_c   1.000
_cell.angle_alpha   90.00
_cell.angle_beta   90.00
_cell.angle_gamma   90.00
#
_symmetry.space_group_name_H-M   'P 1'
#
loop_
_entity.id
_entity.type
_entity.pdbx_description
1 polymer ?
#
loop_
_entity_poly.entity_id
_entity_poly.type
_entity_poly.pdbx_seq_one_letter_code
_entity_poly.pdbx_strand_id
1 'polypeptide(L)'
;MHIKQAYDIQNQSFLLIQDSFIWSYVKQPAHEKIGVVDSQWIVHQVIPSLGNQGKAENGQAPWEGVRARCRQEWGMFQTRVANAERAYYLEHRITPPNSTGA
;
A
#
# COMPACT_ATOMS: atom_id res chain seq x y z
N MET A 1 28.26 -43.06 -36.66
CA MET A 1 27.12 -42.14 -36.84
C MET A 1 26.00 -42.32 -35.81
N HIS A 2 25.96 -43.42 -35.02
CA HIS A 2 24.88 -43.67 -34.07
C HIS A 2 25.01 -43.03 -32.69
N ILE A 3 26.23 -42.71 -32.24
CA ILE A 3 26.46 -42.21 -30.88
C ILE A 3 26.01 -40.75 -30.73
N LYS A 4 26.20 -39.91 -31.76
CA LYS A 4 25.79 -38.49 -31.71
C LYS A 4 24.27 -38.31 -31.60
N GLN A 5 23.50 -39.12 -32.35
CA GLN A 5 22.03 -39.10 -32.28
C GLN A 5 21.50 -39.46 -30.89
N ALA A 6 22.14 -40.41 -30.19
CA ALA A 6 21.72 -40.80 -28.84
C ALA A 6 21.94 -39.66 -27.82
N TYR A 7 23.05 -38.92 -27.91
CA TYR A 7 23.31 -37.77 -27.05
C TYR A 7 22.34 -36.61 -27.32
N ASP A 8 22.03 -36.33 -28.58
CA ASP A 8 21.06 -35.28 -28.94
C ASP A 8 19.66 -35.61 -28.40
N ILE A 9 19.22 -36.88 -28.48
CA ILE A 9 17.93 -37.32 -27.94
C ILE A 9 17.92 -37.23 -26.40
N GLN A 10 18.99 -37.63 -25.73
CA GLN A 10 19.11 -37.53 -24.27
C GLN A 10 19.03 -36.06 -23.80
N ASN A 11 19.73 -35.16 -24.49
CA ASN A 11 19.72 -33.72 -24.20
C ASN A 11 18.35 -33.07 -24.47
N GLN A 12 17.68 -33.46 -25.56
CA GLN A 12 16.32 -32.98 -25.88
C GLN A 12 15.32 -33.44 -24.81
N SER A 13 15.41 -34.69 -24.35
CA SER A 13 14.52 -35.23 -23.32
C SER A 13 14.73 -34.61 -21.94
N PHE A 14 15.96 -34.22 -21.59
CA PHE A 14 16.26 -33.53 -20.33
C PHE A 14 15.64 -32.12 -20.27
N LEU A 15 15.72 -31.37 -21.37
CA LEU A 15 15.12 -30.02 -21.46
C LEU A 15 13.59 -30.05 -21.36
N LEU A 16 12.93 -31.01 -22.02
CA LEU A 16 11.47 -31.18 -21.94
C LEU A 16 10.99 -31.55 -20.53
N ILE A 17 11.78 -32.31 -19.77
CA ILE A 17 11.47 -32.65 -18.37
C ILE A 17 11.64 -31.42 -17.46
N GLN A 18 12.67 -30.59 -17.68
CA GLN A 18 12.84 -29.33 -16.94
C GLN A 18 11.69 -28.35 -17.21
N ASP A 19 11.27 -28.19 -18.47
CA ASP A 19 10.17 -27.29 -18.84
C ASP A 19 8.82 -27.73 -18.26
N SER A 20 8.60 -29.05 -18.20
CA SER A 20 7.40 -29.63 -17.58
C SER A 20 7.37 -29.42 -16.06
N PHE A 21 8.53 -29.50 -15.40
CA PHE A 21 8.65 -29.32 -13.94
C PHE A 21 8.49 -27.85 -13.52
N ILE A 22 9.03 -26.91 -14.29
CA ILE A 22 8.84 -25.46 -14.09
C ILE A 22 7.36 -25.09 -14.21
N TRP A 23 6.63 -25.64 -15.19
CA TRP A 23 5.19 -25.39 -15.36
C TRP A 23 4.35 -25.93 -14.20
N SER A 24 4.71 -27.09 -13.63
CA SER A 24 4.02 -27.66 -12.46
C SER A 24 4.16 -26.79 -11.20
N TYR A 25 5.26 -26.04 -11.06
CA TYR A 25 5.51 -25.21 -9.88
C TYR A 25 4.74 -23.86 -9.92
N VAL A 26 4.30 -23.43 -11.10
CA VAL A 26 3.62 -22.13 -11.32
C VAL A 26 2.08 -22.26 -11.26
N LYS A 27 1.51 -23.46 -11.34
CA LYS A 27 0.05 -23.69 -11.24
C LYS A 27 -0.44 -24.03 -9.83
N GLN A 28 -0.26 -23.12 -8.87
CA GLN A 28 -1.16 -23.10 -7.71
C GLN A 28 -1.78 -21.71 -7.61
N PRO A 29 -3.06 -21.55 -7.99
CA PRO A 29 -3.71 -20.26 -7.88
C PRO A 29 -3.81 -19.87 -6.40
N ALA A 30 -3.34 -18.67 -6.05
CA ALA A 30 -3.22 -18.23 -4.66
C ALA A 30 -4.55 -18.19 -3.88
N HIS A 31 -5.68 -18.16 -4.58
CA HIS A 31 -7.01 -18.07 -3.96
C HIS A 31 -7.51 -19.38 -3.33
N GLU A 32 -6.84 -20.52 -3.55
CA GLU A 32 -7.16 -21.78 -2.86
C GLU A 32 -6.45 -21.91 -1.49
N LYS A 33 -5.38 -21.13 -1.24
CA LYS A 33 -4.60 -21.21 0.02
C LYS A 33 -4.95 -20.13 1.04
N ILE A 34 -5.56 -19.03 0.61
CA ILE A 34 -6.09 -18.02 1.53
C ILE A 34 -7.53 -18.44 1.76
N GLY A 35 -7.80 -19.17 2.85
CA GLY A 35 -9.14 -19.64 3.21
C GLY A 35 -10.13 -18.50 3.42
N VAL A 36 -10.64 -17.95 2.32
CA VAL A 36 -11.80 -17.05 2.30
C VAL A 36 -13.02 -17.97 2.32
N VAL A 37 -13.36 -18.44 3.53
CA VAL A 37 -14.42 -19.43 3.74
C VAL A 37 -15.81 -18.79 3.68
N ASP A 38 -15.97 -17.50 3.97
CA ASP A 38 -17.23 -16.78 3.75
C ASP A 38 -16.93 -15.30 3.53
N SER A 39 -17.17 -14.77 2.33
CA SER A 39 -17.27 -13.32 2.18
C SER A 39 -18.63 -12.88 2.71
N GLN A 40 -18.72 -12.64 4.02
CA GLN A 40 -19.86 -11.96 4.60
C GLN A 40 -19.94 -10.55 4.01
N TRP A 41 -21.11 -10.10 3.52
CA TRP A 41 -21.25 -8.69 3.19
C TRP A 41 -21.10 -7.87 4.47
N ILE A 42 -20.17 -6.92 4.46
CA ILE A 42 -20.09 -5.92 5.53
C ILE A 42 -21.17 -4.90 5.22
N VAL A 43 -22.29 -4.96 5.95
CA VAL A 43 -23.24 -3.85 5.99
C VAL A 43 -22.49 -2.66 6.58
N HIS A 44 -22.22 -1.65 5.76
CA HIS A 44 -21.69 -0.38 6.26
C HIS A 44 -22.80 0.30 7.07
N GLN A 45 -22.85 0.02 8.36
CA GLN A 45 -23.69 0.77 9.28
C GLN A 45 -23.09 2.17 9.40
N VAL A 46 -23.91 3.19 9.17
CA VAL A 46 -23.51 4.58 9.38
C VAL A 46 -23.28 4.77 10.87
N ILE A 47 -22.06 5.15 11.25
CA ILE A 47 -21.79 5.57 12.63
C ILE A 47 -22.55 6.89 12.84
N PRO A 48 -23.49 6.97 13.80
CA PRO A 48 -24.18 8.21 14.08
C PRO A 48 -23.16 9.28 14.44
N SER A 49 -23.20 10.41 13.74
CA SER A 49 -22.21 11.45 13.94
C SER A 49 -22.41 12.12 15.30
N LEU A 50 -21.32 12.30 16.04
CA LEU A 50 -21.26 13.06 17.30
C LEU A 50 -21.40 14.58 17.07
N GLY A 51 -21.84 15.02 15.89
CA GLY A 51 -21.74 16.42 15.44
C GLY A 51 -22.49 17.44 16.30
N ASN A 52 -23.58 17.00 16.95
CA ASN A 52 -24.37 17.82 17.88
C ASN A 52 -24.07 17.50 19.36
N GLN A 53 -23.09 16.65 19.63
CA GLN A 53 -22.70 16.30 20.99
C GLN A 53 -21.56 17.22 21.43
N GLY A 54 -21.82 18.05 22.45
CA GLY A 54 -20.86 18.99 22.99
C GLY A 54 -21.52 20.28 23.47
N LYS A 55 -20.79 21.10 24.22
CA LYS A 55 -21.25 22.43 24.60
C LYS A 55 -21.01 23.39 23.44
N ALA A 56 -22.03 24.14 23.06
CA ALA A 56 -21.88 25.26 22.16
C ALA A 56 -21.14 26.38 22.90
N GLU A 57 -20.03 26.84 22.35
CA GLU A 57 -19.31 28.02 22.84
C GLU A 57 -19.61 29.18 21.88
N ASN A 58 -19.89 30.37 22.42
CA ASN A 58 -20.16 31.60 21.63
C ASN A 58 -21.30 31.49 20.59
N GLY A 59 -22.28 30.59 20.81
CA GLY A 59 -23.40 30.37 19.89
C GLY A 59 -23.05 29.58 18.62
N GLN A 60 -21.83 29.06 18.53
CA GLN A 60 -21.39 28.19 17.43
C GLN A 60 -21.71 26.73 17.72
N ALA A 61 -21.97 25.95 16.66
CA ALA A 61 -22.22 24.53 16.80
C ALA A 61 -20.95 23.80 17.29
N PRO A 62 -21.06 22.76 18.15
CA PRO A 62 -19.88 22.10 18.75
C PRO A 62 -18.83 21.61 17.73
N TRP A 63 -19.27 21.19 16.55
CA TRP A 63 -18.38 20.72 15.48
C TRP A 63 -17.49 21.82 14.89
N GLU A 64 -17.87 23.10 15.01
CA GLU A 64 -17.07 24.23 14.51
C GLU A 64 -15.76 24.37 15.29
N GLY A 65 -15.82 24.22 16.63
CA GLY A 65 -14.63 24.21 17.48
C GLY A 65 -13.70 23.04 17.17
N VAL A 66 -14.26 21.84 16.91
CA VAL A 66 -13.48 20.67 16.47
C VAL A 66 -12.80 20.93 15.12
N ARG A 67 -13.51 21.52 14.16
CA ARG A 67 -12.95 21.90 12.85
C ARG A 67 -11.86 22.94 12.97
N ALA A 68 -12.02 23.95 13.82
CA ALA A 68 -11.02 24.98 14.06
C ALA A 68 -9.73 24.38 14.65
N ARG A 69 -9.86 23.53 15.68
CA ARG A 69 -8.73 22.81 16.28
C ARG A 69 -8.02 21.91 15.26
N CYS A 70 -8.78 21.14 14.47
CA CYS A 70 -8.22 20.27 13.44
C CYS A 70 -7.41 21.05 12.40
N ARG A 71 -7.88 22.22 11.95
CA ARG A 71 -7.11 23.09 11.04
C ARG A 71 -5.83 23.61 11.69
N GLN A 72 -5.90 24.00 12.96
CA GLN A 72 -4.73 24.47 13.70
C GLN A 72 -3.68 23.35 13.86
N GLU A 73 -4.11 22.16 14.29
CA GLU A 73 -3.26 20.97 14.42
C GLU A 73 -2.62 20.58 13.08
N TRP A 74 -3.39 20.66 11.98
CA TRP A 74 -2.88 20.43 10.63
C TRP A 74 -1.78 21.41 10.24
N GLY A 75 -1.94 22.71 10.53
CA GLY A 75 -0.89 23.71 10.27
C GLY A 75 0.38 23.45 11.07
N MET A 76 0.26 23.02 12.33
CA MET A 76 1.41 22.62 13.14
C MET A 76 2.11 21.38 12.56
N PHE A 77 1.33 20.40 12.11
CA PHE A 77 1.86 19.20 11.46
C PHE A 77 2.62 19.55 10.18
N GLN A 78 2.05 20.36 9.29
CA GLN A 78 2.72 20.82 8.07
C GLN A 78 4.04 21.52 8.37
N THR A 79 4.07 22.37 9.40
CA THR A 79 5.29 23.06 9.84
C THR A 79 6.35 22.04 10.32
N ARG A 80 5.94 21.03 11.10
CA ARG A 80 6.86 19.98 11.59
C ARG A 80 7.42 19.15 10.45
N VAL A 81 6.60 18.77 9.48
CA VAL A 81 7.02 18.03 8.29
C VAL A 81 8.02 18.84 7.47
N ALA A 82 7.72 20.10 7.15
CA ALA A 82 8.61 20.97 6.39
C ALA A 82 9.97 21.18 7.09
N ASN A 83 9.97 21.28 8.43
CA ASN A 83 11.20 21.38 9.19
C ASN A 83 12.01 20.08 9.18
N ALA A 84 11.35 18.92 9.29
CA ALA A 84 11.99 17.62 9.21
C ALA A 84 12.60 17.36 7.82
N GLU A 85 11.86 17.69 6.76
CA GLU A 85 12.36 17.62 5.38
C GLU A 85 13.60 18.49 5.20
N ARG A 86 13.54 19.76 5.65
CA ARG A 86 14.70 20.66 5.58
C ARG A 86 15.91 20.09 6.31
N ALA A 87 15.72 19.57 7.52
CA ALA A 87 16.80 18.97 8.31
C ALA A 87 17.43 17.75 7.59
N TYR A 88 16.60 16.88 7.02
CA TYR A 88 17.04 15.72 6.26
C TYR A 88 17.93 16.10 5.06
N TYR A 89 17.49 17.07 4.25
CA TYR A 89 18.26 17.53 3.08
C TYR A 89 19.59 18.19 3.48
N LEU A 90 19.61 18.96 4.58
CA LEU A 90 20.83 19.57 5.11
C LEU A 90 21.83 18.50 5.60
N GLU A 91 21.36 17.50 6.34
CA GLU A 91 22.19 16.41 6.86
C GLU A 91 22.80 15.57 5.73
N HIS A 92 21.99 15.21 4.73
CA HIS A 92 22.42 14.35 3.63
C HIS A 92 23.13 15.14 2.52
N ARG A 93 23.22 16.47 2.61
CA ARG A 93 23.76 17.36 1.57
C ARG A 93 23.09 17.13 0.20
N ILE A 94 21.81 16.74 0.22
CA ILE A 94 21.01 16.49 -0.98
C ILE A 94 20.24 17.77 -1.30
N THR A 95 20.27 18.20 -2.57
CA THR A 95 19.40 19.30 -3.02
C THR A 95 17.94 18.84 -2.99
N PRO A 96 17.05 19.54 -2.28
CA PRO A 96 15.64 19.20 -2.28
C PRO A 96 15.10 19.24 -3.73
N PRO A 97 14.29 18.27 -4.14
CA PRO A 97 13.66 18.29 -5.45
C PRO A 97 12.81 19.55 -5.56
N ASN A 98 12.96 20.27 -6.67
CA ASN A 98 12.28 21.53 -6.95
C ASN A 98 10.77 21.34 -6.72
N SER A 99 10.23 21.97 -5.68
CA SER A 99 8.82 21.90 -5.31
C SER A 99 7.98 22.60 -6.38
N THR A 100 7.78 21.95 -7.52
CA THR A 100 6.88 22.39 -8.57
C THR A 100 5.50 21.82 -8.22
N GLY A 101 4.81 22.51 -7.32
CA GLY A 101 3.45 22.20 -6.88
C GLY A 101 2.77 23.49 -6.48
N ALA A 102 1.87 23.93 -7.38
CA ALA A 102 1.03 25.13 -7.40
C ALA A 102 0.55 25.67 -6.03
#